data_AF-A0A6P0TCF4-F1
#
_entry.id   AF-A0A6P0TCF4-F1
#
_cell.length_a   1.000
_cell.length_b   1.000
_cell.length_c   1.000
_cell.angle_alpha   90.00
_cell.angle_beta   90.00
_cell.angle_gamma   90.00
#
_symmetry.space_group_name_H-M   'P 1'
#
loop_
_entity.id
_entity.type
_entity.pdbx_description
1 polymer ?
#
loop_
_entity_poly.entity_id
_entity_poly.type
_entity_poly.pdbx_seq_one_letter_code
_entity_poly.pdbx_strand_id
1 'polypeptide(L)' 'PEDSEPIVDLQAIINSVYERGGYDYQLDYDQEPVPALSDKNRIWAKELLKTGI' A
#
# COMPACT_ATOMS: atom_id res chain seq x y z
N PRO A 1 16.02 -26.17 22.49
CA PRO A 1 15.20 -26.14 21.25
C PRO A 1 15.06 -24.68 20.79
N GLU A 2 15.57 -24.36 19.61
CA GLU A 2 15.44 -23.02 19.05
C GLU A 2 14.05 -22.85 18.42
N ASP A 3 13.45 -21.67 18.63
CA ASP A 3 12.20 -21.27 18.00
C ASP A 3 12.48 -20.92 16.55
N SER A 4 11.89 -21.68 15.62
CA SER A 4 12.13 -21.50 14.18
C SER A 4 11.34 -20.30 13.67
N GLU A 5 12.01 -19.38 12.99
CA GLU A 5 11.34 -18.24 12.37
C GLU A 5 10.24 -18.71 11.40
N PRO A 6 8.99 -18.26 11.57
CA PRO A 6 7.90 -18.70 10.72
C PRO A 6 7.99 -18.05 9.34
N ILE A 7 7.79 -18.85 8.29
CA ILE A 7 7.63 -18.34 6.93
C ILE A 7 6.21 -17.78 6.79
N VAL A 8 6.10 -16.50 6.47
CA VAL A 8 4.82 -15.81 6.30
C VAL A 8 4.70 -15.18 4.92
N ASP A 9 3.46 -15.13 4.41
CA ASP A 9 3.14 -14.36 3.22
C ASP A 9 2.94 -12.88 3.61
N LEU A 10 4.01 -12.10 3.45
CA LEU A 10 3.99 -10.67 3.78
C LEU A 10 2.96 -9.90 2.96
N GLN A 11 2.74 -10.27 1.69
CA GLN A 11 1.81 -9.54 0.83
C GLN A 11 0.37 -9.75 1.31
N ALA A 12 0.02 -10.99 1.65
CA ALA A 12 -1.31 -11.30 2.20
C ALA A 12 -1.56 -10.57 3.53
N ILE A 13 -0.57 -10.54 4.42
CA ILE A 13 -0.68 -9.85 5.71
C ILE A 13 -0.88 -8.34 5.50
N ILE A 14 -0.08 -7.70 4.65
CA ILE A 14 -0.19 -6.27 4.37
C ILE A 14 -1.58 -5.94 3.82
N ASN A 15 -2.08 -6.73 2.85
CA ASN A 15 -3.40 -6.52 2.27
C ASN A 15 -4.50 -6.63 3.35
N SER A 16 -4.42 -7.63 4.23
CA SER A 16 -5.40 -7.80 5.30
C SER A 16 -5.42 -6.62 6.29
N VAL A 17 -4.25 -6.05 6.59
CA VAL A 17 -4.14 -4.87 7.46
C VAL A 17 -4.72 -3.65 6.76
N TYR A 18 -4.45 -3.50 5.46
CA TYR A 18 -4.92 -2.39 4.64
C TYR A 18 -6.45 -2.38 4.53
N GLU A 19 -7.05 -3.53 4.25
CA GLU A 19 -8.50 -3.73 4.19
C GLU A 19 -9.15 -3.42 5.54
N ARG A 20 -8.62 -3.99 6.63
CA ARG A 20 -9.15 -3.77 7.99
C ARG A 20 -8.98 -2.33 8.48
N GLY A 21 -7.92 -1.65 8.03
CA GLY A 21 -7.72 -0.23 8.27
C GLY A 21 -8.68 0.66 7.49
N GLY A 22 -9.29 0.13 6.42
CA GLY A 22 -10.20 0.88 5.57
C GLY A 22 -9.53 2.07 4.88
N TYR A 23 -8.22 1.98 4.59
CA TYR A 23 -7.45 3.12 4.11
C TYR A 23 -7.94 3.66 2.77
N ASP A 24 -8.50 2.81 1.93
CA ASP A 24 -9.14 3.21 0.67
C ASP A 24 -10.29 4.21 0.88
N TYR A 25 -10.99 4.14 2.00
CA TYR A 25 -12.08 5.05 2.35
C TYR A 25 -11.62 6.27 3.17
N GLN A 26 -10.47 6.17 3.83
CA GLN A 26 -10.01 7.16 4.80
C GLN A 26 -8.97 8.11 4.24
N LEU A 27 -8.20 7.68 3.24
CA LEU A 27 -7.14 8.47 2.64
C LEU A 27 -7.65 9.14 1.36
N ASP A 28 -7.37 10.43 1.24
CA ASP A 28 -7.57 11.17 0.01
C ASP A 28 -6.38 10.94 -0.93
N TYR A 29 -6.54 10.04 -1.90
CA TYR A 29 -5.52 9.70 -2.89
C TYR A 29 -5.38 10.74 -4.01
N ASP A 30 -6.28 11.71 -4.09
CA ASP A 30 -6.14 12.85 -5.01
C ASP A 30 -5.19 13.93 -4.42
N GLN A 31 -4.90 13.86 -3.12
CA GLN A 31 -3.93 14.73 -2.48
C GLN A 31 -2.50 14.39 -2.94
N GLU A 32 -1.74 15.40 -3.35
CA GLU A 32 -0.32 15.19 -3.68
C GLU A 32 0.46 14.78 -2.40
N PRO A 33 1.27 13.71 -2.48
CA PRO A 33 2.00 13.16 -1.34
C PRO A 33 3.13 14.09 -0.88
N VAL A 34 3.43 14.03 0.42
CA VAL A 34 4.53 14.78 1.05
C VAL A 34 5.52 13.81 1.72
N PRO A 35 6.81 13.82 1.36
CA PRO A 35 7.42 14.65 0.32
C PRO A 35 6.94 14.25 -1.08
N ALA A 36 7.05 15.20 -2.02
CA ALA A 36 6.64 14.96 -3.41
C ALA A 36 7.38 13.75 -4.00
N LEU A 37 6.64 12.90 -4.71
CA LEU A 37 7.23 11.78 -5.45
C LEU A 37 8.10 12.29 -6.60
N SER A 38 9.06 11.46 -7.01
CA SER A 38 9.72 11.63 -8.31
C SER A 38 8.71 11.46 -9.44
N ASP A 39 8.99 12.00 -10.62
CA ASP A 39 8.05 11.92 -11.75
C ASP A 39 7.74 10.49 -12.16
N LYS A 40 8.74 9.61 -12.15
CA LYS A 40 8.55 8.17 -12.41
C LYS A 40 7.54 7.55 -11.44
N ASN A 41 7.68 7.83 -10.15
CA ASN A 41 6.81 7.25 -9.12
C ASN A 41 5.43 7.90 -9.15
N ARG A 42 5.33 9.19 -9.48
CA ARG A 42 4.05 9.89 -9.63
C ARG A 42 3.22 9.30 -10.77
N ILE A 43 3.84 9.04 -11.93
CA ILE A 43 3.17 8.42 -13.08
C ILE A 43 2.69 7.01 -12.71
N TRP A 44 3.58 6.21 -12.11
CA TRP A 44 3.23 4.86 -11.67
C TRP A 44 2.05 4.85 -10.67
N ALA A 45 2.08 5.71 -9.66
CA ALA A 45 1.02 5.79 -8.65
C ALA A 45 -0.32 6.21 -9.28
N LYS A 46 -0.31 7.19 -10.19
CA LYS A 46 -1.53 7.64 -10.90
C LYS A 46 -2.13 6.53 -11.76
N GLU A 47 -1.31 5.71 -12.43
CA GLU A 47 -1.82 4.57 -13.19
C GLU A 47 -2.36 3.47 -12.26
N LEU A 48 -1.70 3.20 -11.13
CA LEU A 48 -2.15 2.21 -10.16
C LEU A 48 -3.53 2.58 -9.58
N LEU A 49 -3.71 3.84 -9.17
CA LEU A 49 -4.95 4.32 -8.56
C LEU A 49 -6.14 4.28 -9.53
N LYS A 50 -5.92 4.45 -10.84
CA LYS A 50 -6.98 4.28 -11.85
C LYS A 50 -7.50 2.84 -11.97
N THR A 51 -6.68 1.86 -11.56
CA THR A 51 -7.01 0.43 -11.66
C THR A 51 -7.51 -0.17 -10.36
N GLY A 52 -7.38 0.56 -9.24
CA GLY A 52 -7.63 0.08 -7.88
C GLY A 52 -8.90 0.63 -7.22
N ILE A 53 -9.73 1.38 -7.94
CA ILE A 53 -11.02 1.93 -7.49
C ILE A 53 -12.16 1.29 -8.28
#